data_AF-A0A7V2LJW1-F1
#
_entry.id   AF-A0A7V2LJW1-F1
#
_cell.length_a   1.000
_cell.length_b   1.000
_cell.length_c   1.000
_cell.angle_alpha   90.00
_cell.angle_beta   90.00
_cell.angle_gamma   90.00
#
_symmetry.space_group_name_H-M   'P 1'
#
loop_
_entity.id
_entity.type
_entity.pdbx_description
1 polymer ?
#
loop_
_entity_poly.entity_id
_entity_poly.type
_entity_poly.pdbx_seq_one_letter_code
_entity_poly.pdbx_strand_id
1 'polypeptide(L)'
;HAPRQIAAEYLALYQTGKFGASGKRINYFAPILRYHLLTRSELLPDQPDHPRAAEQYFKLELGDLQTLQTPIANKRHPRLTFLYTTLERLFNAKDVNDLWLRAAARQKLYAAIRERGLAVECWYPVDMGDRPEADLALFGPHGRIGVYIDEPAWEELDEPPPAYVTSGDTLHLNALDLLRNPDAVLDKLLA
;
A
#
# COMPACT_ATOMS: atom_id res chain seq x y z
N HIS A 1 0.42 11.15 9.67
CA HIS A 1 1.71 11.84 9.45
C HIS A 1 2.23 11.49 8.07
N ALA A 2 3.12 12.30 7.50
CA ALA A 2 3.81 11.92 6.27
C ALA A 2 4.72 10.72 6.55
N PRO A 3 4.94 9.85 5.56
CA PRO A 3 5.90 8.77 5.65
C PRO A 3 7.28 9.21 6.10
N ARG A 4 7.98 8.35 6.85
CA ARG A 4 9.38 8.59 7.24
C ARG A 4 10.37 8.26 6.12
N GLN A 5 10.03 7.33 5.24
CA GLN A 5 10.73 7.10 3.98
C GLN A 5 9.73 7.14 2.82
N ILE A 6 10.16 7.62 1.65
CA ILE A 6 9.36 7.62 0.42
C ILE A 6 10.23 7.04 -0.69
N ALA A 7 9.96 5.81 -1.11
CA ALA A 7 10.46 5.26 -2.37
C ALA A 7 9.27 5.06 -3.33
N ALA A 8 9.12 5.96 -4.29
CA ALA A 8 8.09 5.88 -5.33
C ALA A 8 8.62 6.50 -6.63
N GLU A 9 8.21 5.95 -7.76
CA GLU A 9 8.59 6.54 -9.07
C GLU A 9 7.59 7.63 -9.49
N TYR A 10 6.37 7.59 -8.94
CA TYR A 10 5.27 8.49 -9.28
C TYR A 10 4.52 8.93 -8.03
N LEU A 11 3.99 10.15 -8.09
CA LEU A 11 3.08 10.71 -7.09
C LEU A 11 1.71 10.92 -7.72
N ALA A 12 0.68 10.34 -7.12
CA ALA A 12 -0.72 10.65 -7.43
C ALA A 12 -1.29 11.64 -6.41
N LEU A 13 -2.05 12.64 -6.88
CA LEU A 13 -2.53 13.73 -6.05
C LEU A 13 -4.02 13.60 -5.79
N TYR A 14 -4.39 13.41 -4.52
CA TYR A 14 -5.78 13.45 -4.07
C TYR A 14 -6.25 14.89 -3.87
N GLN A 15 -7.24 15.32 -4.65
CA GLN A 15 -7.91 16.59 -4.47
C GLN A 15 -8.99 16.42 -3.39
N THR A 16 -8.82 17.12 -2.26
CA THR A 16 -9.81 17.11 -1.17
C THR A 16 -11.13 17.76 -1.58
N GLY A 17 -12.14 17.70 -0.71
CA GLY A 17 -13.43 18.38 -0.95
C GLY A 17 -13.34 19.90 -1.17
N LYS A 18 -12.22 20.55 -0.77
CA LYS A 18 -12.00 21.98 -1.02
C LYS A 18 -11.88 22.34 -2.51
N PHE A 19 -11.65 21.36 -3.38
CA PHE A 19 -11.58 21.53 -4.84
C PHE A 19 -12.95 21.47 -5.54
N GLY A 20 -14.06 21.49 -4.79
CA GLY A 20 -15.41 21.56 -5.36
C GLY A 20 -15.74 20.39 -6.27
N ALA A 21 -16.21 20.67 -7.49
CA ALA A 21 -16.59 19.65 -8.47
C ALA A 21 -15.43 18.71 -8.86
N SER A 22 -14.19 19.20 -8.81
CA SER A 22 -12.98 18.41 -9.08
C SER A 22 -12.40 17.75 -7.82
N GLY A 23 -13.06 17.91 -6.67
CA GLY A 23 -12.63 17.35 -5.40
C GLY A 23 -13.10 15.91 -5.17
N LYS A 24 -12.66 15.38 -4.02
CA LYS A 24 -12.90 14.01 -3.53
C LYS A 24 -12.48 12.94 -4.54
N ARG A 25 -11.39 13.18 -5.26
CA ARG A 25 -10.89 12.27 -6.30
C ARG A 25 -9.41 12.48 -6.54
N ILE A 26 -8.79 11.54 -7.26
CA ILE A 26 -7.46 11.68 -7.83
C ILE A 26 -7.66 11.98 -9.31
N ASN A 27 -7.22 13.17 -9.74
CA ASN A 27 -7.27 13.59 -11.14
C ASN A 27 -5.89 13.54 -11.81
N TYR A 28 -4.82 13.68 -11.02
CA TYR A 28 -3.48 13.93 -11.55
C TYR A 28 -2.44 13.05 -10.91
N PHE A 29 -1.39 12.80 -11.68
CA PHE A 29 -0.17 12.15 -11.23
C PHE A 29 1.05 12.77 -11.92
N ALA A 30 2.23 12.61 -11.35
CA ALA A 30 3.48 13.08 -11.94
C ALA A 30 4.63 12.12 -11.60
N PRO A 31 5.62 11.94 -12.48
CA PRO A 31 6.84 11.24 -12.14
C PRO A 31 7.60 12.03 -11.07
N ILE A 32 8.19 11.33 -10.11
CA ILE A 32 9.10 11.92 -9.13
C ILE A 32 10.50 11.87 -9.75
N LEU A 33 11.10 13.04 -9.96
CA LEU A 33 12.42 13.16 -10.55
C LEU A 33 13.51 13.08 -9.49
N ARG A 34 13.30 13.73 -8.34
CA ARG A 34 14.28 13.78 -7.24
C ARG A 34 13.61 13.90 -5.87
N TYR A 35 14.33 13.38 -4.88
CA TYR A 35 14.04 13.49 -3.47
C TYR A 35 15.08 14.36 -2.80
N HIS A 36 14.63 15.32 -1.98
CA HIS A 36 15.49 16.08 -1.09
C HIS A 36 14.97 15.96 0.34
N LEU A 37 15.89 15.84 1.28
CA LEU A 37 15.62 15.92 2.71
C LEU A 37 16.13 17.27 3.21
N LEU A 38 15.21 18.16 3.58
CA LEU A 38 15.51 19.52 4.01
C LEU A 38 14.77 19.81 5.32
N THR A 39 15.23 20.78 6.08
CA THR A 39 14.47 21.24 7.24
C THR A 39 13.27 22.07 6.81
N ARG A 40 12.30 22.24 7.73
CA ARG A 40 11.19 23.16 7.50
C ARG A 40 11.66 24.59 7.26
N SER A 41 12.68 25.07 7.99
CA SER A 41 13.22 26.42 7.82
C SER A 41 13.83 26.65 6.44
N GLU A 42 14.47 25.62 5.86
CA GLU A 42 14.99 25.67 4.49
C GLU A 42 13.86 25.71 3.45
N LEU A 43 12.74 25.03 3.70
CA LEU A 43 11.59 25.00 2.79
C LEU A 43 10.68 26.22 2.89
N LEU A 44 10.56 26.80 4.09
CA LEU A 44 9.64 27.88 4.42
C LEU A 44 10.43 28.98 5.16
N PRO A 45 11.27 29.74 4.44
CA PRO A 45 12.21 30.69 5.04
C PRO A 45 11.52 31.82 5.81
N ASP A 46 10.27 32.15 5.46
CA ASP A 46 9.48 33.20 6.13
C ASP A 46 8.91 32.77 7.50
N GLN A 47 9.17 31.53 7.94
CA GLN A 47 8.67 30.98 9.22
C GLN A 47 9.82 30.41 10.09
N PRO A 48 10.88 31.17 10.38
CA PRO A 48 12.07 30.65 11.04
C PRO A 48 11.82 30.23 12.50
N ASP A 49 10.94 30.91 13.23
CA ASP A 49 10.64 30.63 14.64
C ASP A 49 9.52 29.60 14.83
N HIS A 50 9.14 28.87 13.77
CA HIS A 50 8.13 27.83 13.88
C HIS A 50 8.61 26.71 14.83
N PRO A 51 7.77 26.16 15.72
CA PRO A 51 8.17 25.07 16.65
C PRO A 51 8.78 23.83 15.97
N ARG A 52 8.54 23.70 14.67
CA ARG A 52 8.98 22.59 13.79
C ARG A 52 10.07 23.00 12.81
N ALA A 53 10.71 24.16 12.99
CA ALA A 53 11.66 24.74 12.03
C ALA A 53 12.83 23.78 11.71
N ALA A 54 13.32 23.06 12.72
CA ALA A 54 14.41 22.09 12.59
C ALA A 54 13.96 20.68 12.17
N GLU A 55 12.65 20.41 12.04
CA GLU A 55 12.18 19.10 11.62
C GLU A 55 12.51 18.85 10.14
N GLN A 56 12.82 17.59 9.82
CA GLN A 56 13.10 17.14 8.46
C GLN A 56 11.80 16.93 7.67
N TYR A 57 11.82 17.36 6.42
CA TYR A 57 10.73 17.30 5.47
C TYR A 57 11.25 16.81 4.11
N PHE A 58 10.44 16.02 3.43
CA PHE A 58 10.70 15.67 2.04
C PHE A 58 10.26 16.80 1.11
N LYS A 59 11.16 17.23 0.25
CA LYS A 59 10.85 18.02 -0.95
C LYS A 59 10.97 17.12 -2.17
N LEU A 60 9.88 17.02 -2.92
CA LEU A 60 9.82 16.23 -4.14
C LEU A 60 9.94 17.17 -5.33
N GLU A 61 10.88 16.89 -6.23
CA GLU A 61 10.88 17.48 -7.56
C GLU A 61 10.07 16.58 -8.47
N LEU A 62 9.00 17.14 -9.03
CA LEU A 62 8.09 16.43 -9.92
C LEU A 62 8.38 16.81 -11.36
N GLY A 63 8.19 15.85 -12.27
CA GLY A 63 8.10 16.15 -13.69
C GLY A 63 6.72 16.69 -14.06
N ASP A 64 6.39 16.62 -15.34
CA ASP A 64 5.13 17.16 -15.84
C ASP A 64 3.92 16.52 -15.16
N LEU A 65 2.97 17.38 -14.78
CA LEU A 65 1.71 16.96 -14.21
C LEU A 65 0.82 16.35 -15.30
N GLN A 66 0.47 15.08 -15.14
CA GLN A 66 -0.33 14.33 -16.09
C GLN A 66 -1.76 14.16 -15.56
N THR A 67 -2.73 14.21 -16.48
CA THR A 67 -4.14 13.98 -16.16
C THR A 67 -4.49 12.51 -16.37
N LEU A 68 -5.16 11.91 -15.39
CA LEU A 68 -5.72 10.58 -15.54
C LEU A 68 -6.87 10.61 -16.54
N GLN A 69 -6.89 9.65 -17.47
CA GLN A 69 -8.00 9.51 -18.42
C GLN A 69 -9.35 9.35 -17.71
N THR A 70 -9.36 8.60 -16.61
CA THR A 70 -10.52 8.43 -15.74
C THR A 70 -10.17 8.89 -14.32
N PRO A 71 -10.79 9.96 -13.80
CA PRO A 71 -10.59 10.36 -12.41
C PRO A 71 -11.06 9.30 -11.42
N ILE A 72 -10.26 9.05 -10.37
CA ILE A 72 -10.54 8.02 -9.38
C ILE A 72 -11.28 8.65 -8.21
N ALA A 73 -12.57 8.34 -8.06
CA ALA A 73 -13.39 8.92 -7.00
C ALA A 73 -13.09 8.29 -5.63
N ASN A 74 -13.20 9.09 -4.56
CA ASN A 74 -13.27 8.60 -3.19
C ASN A 74 -14.72 8.65 -2.70
N LYS A 75 -15.46 7.56 -2.88
CA LYS A 75 -16.89 7.49 -2.52
C LYS A 75 -17.13 7.13 -1.05
N ARG A 76 -16.19 6.40 -0.44
CA ARG A 76 -16.43 5.70 0.84
C ARG A 76 -15.62 6.23 2.01
N HIS A 77 -14.48 6.89 1.76
CA HIS A 77 -13.56 7.27 2.83
C HIS A 77 -13.67 8.76 3.17
N PRO A 78 -13.88 9.12 4.46
CA PRO A 78 -13.95 10.52 4.87
C PRO A 78 -12.59 11.23 4.78
N ARG A 79 -11.49 10.46 4.84
CA ARG A 79 -10.11 10.95 4.75
C ARG A 79 -9.29 9.96 3.94
N LEU A 80 -8.45 10.49 3.05
CA LEU A 80 -7.43 9.72 2.36
C LEU A 80 -6.06 10.23 2.82
N THR A 81 -5.24 9.32 3.32
CA THR A 81 -3.84 9.60 3.67
C THR A 81 -2.92 9.03 2.60
N PHE A 82 -1.63 8.98 2.88
CA PHE A 82 -0.66 8.32 2.02
C PHE A 82 -0.98 6.82 1.91
N LEU A 83 -0.97 6.31 0.69
CA LEU A 83 -1.07 4.89 0.37
C LEU A 83 -0.08 4.56 -0.75
N TYR A 84 0.36 3.32 -0.80
CA TYR A 84 1.14 2.79 -1.91
C TYR A 84 0.25 2.06 -2.89
N THR A 85 0.57 2.19 -4.17
CA THR A 85 -0.10 1.46 -5.25
C THR A 85 0.83 1.34 -6.46
N THR A 86 0.41 0.58 -7.46
CA THR A 86 1.14 0.47 -8.73
C THR A 86 0.55 1.39 -9.79
N LEU A 87 1.32 1.75 -10.82
CA LEU A 87 0.79 2.50 -11.96
C LEU A 87 -0.35 1.76 -12.66
N GLU A 88 -0.23 0.44 -12.79
CA GLU A 88 -1.29 -0.40 -13.35
C GLU A 88 -2.61 -0.21 -12.60
N ARG A 89 -2.58 -0.24 -11.25
CA ARG A 89 -3.76 0.01 -10.43
C ARG A 89 -4.27 1.43 -10.58
N LEU A 90 -3.37 2.42 -10.56
CA LEU A 90 -3.73 3.81 -10.74
C LEU A 90 -4.51 4.03 -12.05
N PHE A 91 -4.10 3.39 -13.14
CA PHE A 91 -4.76 3.56 -14.44
C PHE A 91 -6.05 2.76 -14.61
N ASN A 92 -6.26 1.70 -13.83
CA ASN A 92 -7.45 0.84 -13.93
C ASN A 92 -8.49 1.07 -12.82
N ALA A 93 -8.14 1.85 -11.78
CA ALA A 93 -9.00 2.09 -10.63
C ALA A 93 -10.24 2.91 -10.99
N LYS A 94 -11.39 2.50 -10.43
CA LYS A 94 -12.68 3.23 -10.55
C LYS A 94 -13.04 3.93 -9.24
N ASP A 95 -12.52 3.43 -8.13
CA ASP A 95 -12.63 4.02 -6.80
C ASP A 95 -11.28 3.94 -6.08
N VAL A 96 -11.03 4.85 -5.13
CA VAL A 96 -9.82 4.85 -4.31
C VAL A 96 -9.62 3.51 -3.57
N ASN A 97 -10.68 2.77 -3.29
CA ASN A 97 -10.59 1.41 -2.73
C ASN A 97 -9.81 0.42 -3.63
N ASP A 98 -9.80 0.64 -4.94
CA ASP A 98 -9.09 -0.23 -5.88
C ASP A 98 -7.56 -0.04 -5.81
N LEU A 99 -7.10 1.03 -5.14
CA LEU A 99 -5.68 1.35 -5.01
C LEU A 99 -4.98 0.58 -3.88
N TRP A 100 -5.73 0.06 -2.90
CA TRP A 100 -5.16 -0.65 -1.75
C TRP A 100 -4.58 -2.00 -2.19
N LEU A 101 -3.31 -2.21 -1.86
CA LEU A 101 -2.57 -3.40 -2.28
C LEU A 101 -3.02 -4.63 -1.52
N ARG A 102 -3.24 -4.53 -0.21
CA ARG A 102 -3.64 -5.66 0.66
C ARG A 102 -4.94 -6.30 0.20
N ALA A 103 -5.96 -5.49 -0.07
CA ALA A 103 -7.27 -6.00 -0.48
C ALA A 103 -7.19 -6.77 -1.81
N ALA A 104 -6.39 -6.26 -2.73
CA ALA A 104 -6.22 -6.89 -4.02
C ALA A 104 -5.30 -8.11 -4.00
N ALA A 105 -4.20 -8.04 -3.26
CA ALA A 105 -3.32 -9.18 -3.01
C ALA A 105 -4.12 -10.32 -2.37
N ARG A 106 -5.02 -10.02 -1.42
CA ARG A 106 -5.93 -11.01 -0.84
C ARG A 106 -6.83 -11.65 -1.89
N GLN A 107 -7.46 -10.85 -2.74
CA GLN A 107 -8.34 -11.37 -3.79
C GLN A 107 -7.57 -12.28 -4.77
N LYS A 108 -6.38 -11.85 -5.19
CA LYS A 108 -5.53 -12.61 -6.12
C LYS A 108 -5.04 -13.92 -5.49
N LEU A 109 -4.59 -13.86 -4.24
CA LEU A 109 -4.14 -15.03 -3.48
C LEU A 109 -5.29 -16.02 -3.25
N TYR A 110 -6.47 -15.54 -2.83
CA TYR A 110 -7.66 -16.37 -2.66
C TYR A 110 -8.03 -17.12 -3.94
N ALA A 111 -8.01 -16.43 -5.09
CA ALA A 111 -8.29 -17.04 -6.39
C ALA A 111 -7.27 -18.14 -6.73
N ALA A 112 -5.97 -17.85 -6.59
CA ALA A 112 -4.89 -18.80 -6.87
C ALA A 112 -4.94 -20.04 -5.95
N ILE A 113 -5.28 -19.88 -4.67
CA ILE A 113 -5.45 -21.01 -3.73
C ILE A 113 -6.65 -21.87 -4.13
N ARG A 114 -7.77 -21.24 -4.51
CA ARG A 114 -8.98 -21.95 -4.96
C ARG A 114 -8.75 -22.71 -6.26
N GLU A 115 -8.00 -22.16 -7.19
CA GLU A 115 -7.62 -22.83 -8.44
C GLU A 115 -6.81 -24.11 -8.19
N ARG A 116 -6.01 -24.13 -7.11
CA ARG A 116 -5.27 -25.32 -6.65
C ARG A 116 -6.12 -26.31 -5.83
N GLY A 117 -7.41 -26.04 -5.66
CA GLY A 117 -8.34 -26.92 -4.94
C GLY A 117 -8.18 -26.92 -3.41
N LEU A 118 -7.45 -25.95 -2.86
CA LEU A 118 -7.20 -25.86 -1.42
C LEU A 118 -8.34 -25.14 -0.69
N ALA A 119 -8.57 -25.55 0.56
CA ALA A 119 -9.56 -24.93 1.43
C ALA A 119 -9.02 -23.62 2.01
N VAL A 120 -9.78 -22.54 1.82
CA VAL A 120 -9.40 -21.20 2.26
C VAL A 120 -10.61 -20.38 2.69
N GLU A 121 -10.44 -19.62 3.78
CA GLU A 121 -11.39 -18.63 4.28
C GLU A 121 -10.75 -17.25 4.36
N CYS A 122 -11.54 -16.18 4.21
CA CYS A 122 -11.10 -14.79 4.36
C CYS A 122 -11.49 -14.28 5.74
N TRP A 123 -10.73 -13.31 6.26
CA TRP A 123 -11.05 -12.62 7.53
C TRP A 123 -11.21 -13.60 8.69
N TYR A 124 -10.23 -14.49 8.82
CA TYR A 124 -10.32 -15.59 9.78
C TYR A 124 -9.86 -15.11 11.16
N PRO A 125 -10.65 -15.31 12.22
CA PRO A 125 -10.28 -14.92 13.57
C PRO A 125 -9.11 -15.79 14.05
N VAL A 126 -8.09 -15.15 14.60
CA VAL A 126 -6.89 -15.83 15.10
C VAL A 126 -6.73 -15.53 16.57
N ASP A 127 -6.76 -16.59 17.39
CA ASP A 127 -6.38 -16.50 18.79
C ASP A 127 -4.87 -16.30 18.85
N MET A 128 -4.45 -15.10 19.28
CA MET A 128 -3.08 -14.61 19.46
C MET A 128 -2.43 -13.92 18.24
N GLY A 129 -2.34 -12.58 18.30
CA GLY A 129 -1.57 -11.72 17.40
C GLY A 129 -1.90 -10.23 17.57
N ASP A 130 -1.03 -9.33 17.08
CA ASP A 130 -1.27 -7.86 17.08
C ASP A 130 -2.43 -7.44 16.14
N ARG A 131 -2.84 -8.32 15.23
CA ARG A 131 -4.04 -8.18 14.39
C ARG A 131 -5.03 -9.32 14.68
N PRO A 132 -6.26 -9.01 15.14
CA PRO A 132 -7.23 -10.02 15.62
C PRO A 132 -7.80 -10.92 14.52
N GLU A 133 -7.64 -10.53 13.25
CA GLU A 133 -8.11 -11.29 12.08
C GLU A 133 -7.00 -11.39 11.04
N ALA A 134 -6.73 -12.62 10.59
CA ALA A 134 -5.88 -12.89 9.44
C ALA A 134 -6.62 -12.53 8.14
N ASP A 135 -5.88 -12.11 7.11
CA ASP A 135 -6.47 -11.83 5.80
C ASP A 135 -7.10 -13.08 5.21
N LEU A 136 -6.42 -14.21 5.36
CA LEU A 136 -6.86 -15.53 4.91
C LEU A 136 -6.47 -16.60 5.94
N ALA A 137 -7.14 -17.75 5.92
CA ALA A 137 -6.69 -18.95 6.58
C ALA A 137 -6.68 -20.11 5.58
N LEU A 138 -5.55 -20.83 5.54
CA LEU A 138 -5.40 -22.06 4.77
C LEU A 138 -5.67 -23.24 5.68
N PHE A 139 -6.44 -24.22 5.20
CA PHE A 139 -6.75 -25.43 5.95
C PHE A 139 -6.11 -26.64 5.28
N GLY A 140 -5.36 -27.41 6.06
CA GLY A 140 -4.68 -28.62 5.61
C GLY A 140 -4.84 -29.76 6.61
N PRO A 141 -4.34 -30.97 6.25
CA PRO A 141 -4.42 -32.15 7.11
C PRO A 141 -3.66 -32.02 8.42
N HIS A 142 -2.70 -31.09 8.51
CA HIS A 142 -1.86 -30.86 9.70
C HIS A 142 -2.30 -29.66 10.54
N GLY A 143 -3.42 -29.02 10.20
CA GLY A 143 -3.95 -27.87 10.92
C GLY A 143 -4.26 -26.69 10.01
N ARG A 144 -4.21 -25.49 10.58
CA ARG A 144 -4.52 -24.23 9.89
C ARG A 144 -3.29 -23.32 9.89
N ILE A 145 -3.16 -22.53 8.84
CA ILE A 145 -2.16 -21.45 8.76
C ILE A 145 -2.91 -20.14 8.55
N GLY A 146 -2.75 -19.20 9.47
CA GLY A 146 -3.24 -17.83 9.32
C GLY A 146 -2.30 -17.04 8.41
N VAL A 147 -2.84 -16.39 7.39
CA VAL A 147 -2.07 -15.60 6.42
C VAL A 147 -2.40 -14.13 6.60
N TYR A 148 -1.38 -13.34 6.89
CA TYR A 148 -1.41 -11.89 6.92
C TYR A 148 -0.77 -11.33 5.65
N ILE A 149 -1.41 -10.34 5.05
CA ILE A 149 -0.89 -9.64 3.89
C ILE A 149 -0.42 -8.27 4.35
N ASP A 150 0.86 -8.02 4.17
CA ASP A 150 1.53 -6.81 4.56
C ASP A 150 1.70 -5.89 3.37
N GLU A 151 1.21 -4.67 3.53
CA GLU A 151 1.58 -3.59 2.60
C GLU A 151 2.98 -3.11 2.97
N PRO A 152 3.79 -2.67 2.00
CA PRO A 152 5.11 -2.14 2.27
C PRO A 152 5.02 -1.03 3.34
N ALA A 153 5.71 -1.23 4.46
CA ALA A 153 5.83 -0.21 5.49
C ALA A 153 6.79 0.89 5.02
N TRP A 154 6.51 2.13 5.39
CA TRP A 154 7.33 3.31 5.08
C TRP A 154 8.73 3.31 5.73
N GLU A 155 9.13 2.23 6.39
CA GLU A 155 10.39 2.12 7.16
C GLU A 155 11.28 0.97 6.64
N GLU A 156 10.81 0.18 5.66
CA GLU A 156 11.44 -1.06 5.18
C GLU A 156 11.93 -0.99 3.72
N LEU A 157 12.15 0.20 3.16
CA LEU A 157 12.43 0.35 1.71
C LEU A 157 13.92 0.27 1.33
N ASP A 158 14.82 0.14 2.30
CA ASP A 158 16.27 0.02 2.04
C ASP A 158 16.72 -1.43 1.76
N GLU A 159 15.98 -2.44 2.25
CA GLU A 159 16.16 -3.85 1.91
C GLU A 159 14.81 -4.46 1.53
N PRO A 160 14.71 -5.25 0.44
CA PRO A 160 13.44 -5.89 0.11
C PRO A 160 13.04 -6.80 1.28
N PRO A 161 11.87 -6.57 1.92
CA PRO A 161 11.42 -7.47 2.98
C PRO A 161 11.33 -8.88 2.41
N PRO A 162 11.60 -9.92 3.22
CA PRO A 162 11.47 -11.28 2.75
C PRO A 162 10.05 -11.50 2.23
N ALA A 163 9.93 -12.24 1.12
CA ALA A 163 8.63 -12.52 0.49
C ALA A 163 7.63 -13.14 1.47
N TYR A 164 8.14 -13.81 2.52
CA TYR A 164 7.36 -14.22 3.66
C TYR A 164 8.14 -14.26 4.99
N VAL A 165 7.43 -14.14 6.10
CA VAL A 165 7.93 -14.42 7.46
C VAL A 165 6.98 -15.39 8.16
N THR A 166 7.53 -16.45 8.76
CA THR A 166 6.75 -17.42 9.54
C THR A 166 6.93 -17.19 11.04
N SER A 167 5.83 -17.17 11.79
CA SER A 167 5.83 -17.14 13.25
C SER A 167 4.74 -18.08 13.79
N GLY A 168 5.12 -19.27 14.27
CA GLY A 168 4.15 -20.31 14.65
C GLY A 168 3.22 -20.70 13.49
N ASP A 169 1.91 -20.68 13.72
CA ASP A 169 0.87 -20.99 12.73
C ASP A 169 0.51 -19.78 11.83
N THR A 170 1.34 -18.74 11.82
CA THR A 170 1.09 -17.51 11.06
C THR A 170 2.17 -17.27 10.00
N LEU A 171 1.70 -16.75 8.88
CA LEU A 171 2.49 -16.43 7.71
C LEU A 171 2.21 -15.00 7.27
N HIS A 172 3.26 -14.21 7.16
CA HIS A 172 3.21 -12.84 6.64
C HIS A 172 3.66 -12.84 5.19
N LEU A 173 2.90 -12.22 4.29
CA LEU A 173 3.18 -12.15 2.86
C LEU A 173 3.20 -10.72 2.37
N ASN A 174 4.20 -10.36 1.57
CA ASN A 174 4.27 -9.03 0.97
C ASN A 174 3.20 -8.86 -0.14
N ALA A 175 2.38 -7.81 -0.04
CA ALA A 175 1.30 -7.55 -0.99
C ALA A 175 1.79 -7.30 -2.42
N LEU A 176 2.96 -6.66 -2.61
CA LEU A 176 3.52 -6.42 -3.95
C LEU A 176 3.99 -7.72 -4.59
N ASP A 177 4.64 -8.61 -3.83
CA ASP A 177 5.11 -9.90 -4.34
C ASP A 177 3.93 -10.80 -4.74
N LEU A 178 2.87 -10.83 -3.92
CA LEU A 178 1.63 -11.51 -4.25
C LEU A 178 0.97 -10.96 -5.52
N LEU A 179 0.97 -9.64 -5.68
CA LEU A 179 0.42 -9.01 -6.88
C LEU A 179 1.28 -9.28 -8.12
N ARG A 180 2.59 -9.43 -7.98
CA ARG A 180 3.51 -9.77 -9.08
C ARG A 180 3.39 -11.23 -9.49
N ASN A 181 3.54 -12.18 -8.56
CA ASN A 181 3.55 -13.60 -8.85
C ASN A 181 2.99 -14.44 -7.68
N PRO A 182 1.66 -14.63 -7.60
CA PRO A 182 1.06 -15.39 -6.50
C PRO A 182 1.46 -16.86 -6.54
N ASP A 183 1.68 -17.44 -7.72
CA ASP A 183 2.02 -18.85 -7.87
C ASP A 183 3.41 -19.17 -7.30
N ALA A 184 4.40 -18.32 -7.57
CA ALA A 184 5.73 -18.49 -6.99
C ALA A 184 5.73 -18.39 -5.46
N VAL A 185 4.84 -17.56 -4.89
CA VAL A 185 4.65 -17.50 -3.43
C VAL A 185 4.01 -18.79 -2.95
N LEU A 186 2.92 -19.24 -3.58
CA LEU A 186 2.23 -20.48 -3.20
C LEU A 186 3.11 -21.73 -3.34
N ASP A 187 3.93 -21.83 -4.38
CA ASP A 187 4.85 -22.94 -4.58
C ASP A 187 5.87 -23.02 -3.44
N LYS A 188 6.37 -21.88 -2.96
CA LYS A 188 7.26 -21.82 -1.79
C LYS A 188 6.56 -22.21 -0.49
N LEU A 189 5.26 -21.95 -0.37
CA LEU A 189 4.48 -22.30 0.83
C LEU A 189 4.07 -23.77 0.88
N LEU A 190 4.00 -24.43 -0.27
CA LEU A 190 3.57 -25.82 -0.41
C LEU A 190 4.73 -26.81 -0.62
N ALA A 191 5.96 -26.30 -0.75
CA ALA A 191 7.20 -27.09 -0.84
C ALA A 191 7.69 -27.55 0.53
#